data_AF-A0A8X6K594-F1
#
_entry.id   AF-A0A8X6K594-F1
#
_cell.length_a   1.000
_cell.length_b   1.000
_cell.length_c   1.000
_cell.angle_alpha   90.00
_cell.angle_beta   90.00
_cell.angle_gamma   90.00
#
_symmetry.space_group_name_H-M   'P 1'
#
loop_
_entity.id
_entity.type
_entity.pdbx_description
1 polymer ?
#
loop_
_entity_poly.entity_id
_entity_poly.type
_entity_poly.pdbx_seq_one_letter_code
_entity_poly.pdbx_strand_id
1 'polypeptide(L)'
;MSSVKITAIASETVERRYPINLWSHVHTDGSMNEQSTGLRVYCNLFAFHLAIRRDTTHIDGKFEAIFIALNQLSARKNYYSRTVILSDSKPASNEP
;
A
#
# COMPACT_ATOMS: atom_id res chain seq x y z
N MET A 1 19.83 -6.73 15.51
CA MET A 1 19.27 -5.42 15.12
C MET A 1 17.82 -5.39 15.58
N SER A 2 17.35 -4.37 16.32
CA SER A 2 15.94 -4.33 16.75
C SER A 2 15.02 -4.03 15.57
N SER A 3 13.81 -4.59 15.56
CA SER A 3 12.80 -4.38 14.51
C SER A 3 12.54 -2.88 14.23
N VAL A 4 12.56 -2.05 15.29
CA VAL A 4 12.42 -0.59 15.20
C VAL A 4 13.49 0.06 14.33
N LYS A 5 14.75 -0.40 14.41
CA LYS A 5 15.84 0.15 13.58
C LYS A 5 15.67 -0.17 12.09
N ILE A 6 15.12 -1.34 11.77
CA ILE A 6 14.88 -1.76 10.38
C ILE A 6 13.76 -0.92 9.76
N THR A 7 12.67 -0.70 10.49
CA THR A 7 11.54 0.13 10.02
C THR A 7 11.96 1.58 9.77
N ALA A 8 12.80 2.15 10.64
CA ALA A 8 13.32 3.51 10.47
C ALA A 8 14.17 3.63 9.19
N ILE A 9 15.10 2.69 8.96
CA ILE A 9 15.95 2.67 7.77
C ILE A 9 15.12 2.49 6.49
N ALA A 10 14.10 1.63 6.52
CA ALA A 10 13.20 1.42 5.39
C ALA A 10 12.43 2.70 5.06
N SER A 11 11.90 3.38 6.07
CA SER A 11 11.15 4.64 5.90
C SER A 11 12.05 5.75 5.35
N GLU A 12 13.26 5.91 5.89
CA GLU A 12 14.26 6.86 5.38
C GLU A 12 14.64 6.56 3.93
N THR A 13 14.79 5.27 3.58
CA THR A 13 15.10 4.85 2.21
C THR A 13 13.98 5.20 1.24
N VAL A 14 12.72 5.01 1.65
CA VAL A 14 11.55 5.38 0.83
C VAL A 14 11.52 6.89 0.63
N GLU A 15 11.64 7.69 1.70
CA GLU A 15 11.58 9.16 1.58
C GLU A 15 12.72 9.70 0.71
N ARG A 16 13.92 9.14 0.82
CA ARG A 16 15.07 9.56 0.00
C ARG A 16 14.91 9.21 -1.49
N ARG A 17 14.26 8.09 -1.82
CA ARG A 17 14.09 7.63 -3.21
C ARG A 17 12.81 8.17 -3.86
N TYR A 18 11.75 8.28 -3.08
CA TYR A 18 10.41 8.66 -3.50
C TYR A 18 9.88 9.72 -2.53
N PRO A 19 10.40 10.96 -2.54
CA PRO A 19 9.98 11.96 -1.58
C PRO A 19 8.50 12.35 -1.82
N ILE A 20 7.74 12.51 -0.73
CA ILE A 20 6.27 12.65 -0.78
C ILE A 20 5.79 13.89 -1.54
N ASN A 21 6.63 14.93 -1.63
CA ASN A 21 6.33 16.16 -2.38
C ASN A 21 6.47 15.99 -3.91
N LEU A 22 7.13 14.92 -4.38
CA LEU A 22 7.34 14.65 -5.81
C LEU A 22 6.64 13.38 -6.29
N TRP A 23 6.32 12.45 -5.38
CA TRP A 23 5.73 11.15 -5.69
C TRP A 23 4.42 10.96 -4.92
N SER A 24 3.37 10.56 -5.60
CA SER A 24 2.19 10.02 -4.93
C SER A 24 2.53 8.63 -4.37
N HIS A 25 2.36 8.46 -3.06
CA HIS A 25 2.57 7.17 -2.40
C HIS A 25 1.25 6.40 -2.37
N VAL A 26 1.27 5.18 -2.91
CA VAL A 26 0.16 4.24 -2.81
C VAL A 26 0.59 3.09 -1.92
N HIS A 27 0.04 3.04 -0.72
CA HIS A 27 0.29 1.99 0.25
C HIS A 27 -0.64 0.82 -0.03
N THR A 28 -0.08 -0.39 -0.13
CA THR A 28 -0.86 -1.62 -0.26
C THR A 28 -0.52 -2.55 0.88
N ASP A 29 -1.52 -3.16 1.48
CA ASP A 29 -1.36 -4.05 2.62
C ASP A 29 -2.28 -5.26 2.42
N GLY A 30 -1.72 -6.45 2.55
CA GLY A 30 -2.49 -7.69 2.64
C GLY A 30 -2.69 -8.02 4.11
N SER A 31 -3.87 -8.50 4.47
CA SER A 31 -4.10 -9.06 5.80
C SER A 31 -4.73 -10.43 5.66
N MET A 32 -4.54 -11.29 6.66
CA MET A 32 -5.19 -12.59 6.69
C MET A 32 -5.62 -12.84 8.12
N ASN A 33 -6.88 -13.23 8.29
CA ASN A 33 -7.41 -13.76 9.54
C ASN A 33 -7.91 -15.19 9.31
N GLU A 34 -8.38 -15.86 10.36
CA GLU A 34 -8.83 -17.26 10.31
C GLU A 34 -9.99 -17.50 9.32
N GLN A 35 -10.69 -16.44 8.91
CA GLN A 35 -11.94 -16.54 8.14
C GLN A 35 -11.84 -15.95 6.73
N SER A 36 -10.85 -15.10 6.45
CA SER A 36 -10.75 -14.34 5.22
C SER A 36 -9.38 -13.70 5.02
N THR A 37 -9.00 -13.49 3.77
CA THR A 37 -7.91 -12.59 3.41
C THR A 37 -8.51 -11.20 3.23
N GLY A 38 -7.94 -10.19 3.89
CA GLY A 38 -8.23 -8.79 3.63
C GLY A 38 -7.19 -8.16 2.73
N LEU A 39 -7.57 -7.09 2.06
CA LEU A 39 -6.63 -6.15 1.45
C LEU A 39 -6.98 -4.73 1.82
N ARG A 40 -5.96 -3.89 1.78
CA ARG A 40 -6.08 -2.44 1.88
C ARG A 40 -5.22 -1.77 0.83
N VAL A 41 -5.78 -0.73 0.22
CA VAL A 41 -5.05 0.19 -0.66
C VAL A 41 -5.33 1.60 -0.16
N TYR A 42 -4.30 2.42 -0.02
CA TYR A 42 -4.45 3.80 0.44
C TYR A 42 -3.50 4.74 -0.30
N CYS A 43 -4.04 5.87 -0.76
CA CYS A 43 -3.30 7.05 -1.13
C CYS A 43 -4.18 8.29 -0.94
N ASN A 44 -3.62 9.48 -1.10
CA ASN A 44 -4.37 10.74 -0.94
C ASN A 44 -5.56 10.92 -1.91
N LEU A 45 -5.64 10.09 -2.97
CA LEU A 45 -6.70 10.17 -3.99
C LEU A 45 -7.79 9.10 -3.81
N PHE A 46 -7.49 7.99 -3.12
CA PHE A 46 -8.43 6.88 -2.94
C PHE A 46 -8.00 5.95 -1.81
N ALA A 47 -8.99 5.33 -1.16
CA ALA A 47 -8.78 4.33 -0.12
C ALA A 47 -9.78 3.17 -0.31
N PHE A 48 -9.29 1.94 -0.22
CA PHE A 48 -10.08 0.72 -0.34
C PHE A 48 -9.73 -0.25 0.77
N HIS A 49 -10.75 -0.91 1.31
CA HIS A 49 -10.61 -2.03 2.23
C HIS A 49 -11.60 -3.12 1.81
N LEU A 50 -11.09 -4.29 1.43
CA LEU A 50 -11.89 -5.35 0.83
C LEU A 50 -11.54 -6.70 1.46
N ALA A 51 -12.55 -7.54 1.65
CA ALA A 51 -12.37 -8.94 2.00
C ALA A 51 -12.34 -9.78 0.73
N ILE A 52 -11.30 -10.57 0.58
CA ILE A 52 -11.05 -11.54 -0.48
C ILE A 52 -11.43 -12.90 0.08
N ARG A 53 -11.98 -13.76 -0.79
CA ARG A 53 -12.71 -14.98 -0.43
C ARG A 53 -11.96 -15.91 0.53
N ARG A 54 -12.71 -16.80 1.20
CA ARG A 54 -12.23 -17.73 2.24
C ARG A 54 -11.11 -18.69 1.80
N ASP A 55 -10.94 -18.87 0.50
CA ASP A 55 -9.99 -19.78 -0.15
C ASP A 55 -8.73 -19.08 -0.69
N THR A 56 -8.52 -17.81 -0.35
CA THR A 56 -7.37 -17.04 -0.81
C THR A 56 -6.29 -16.90 0.25
N THR A 57 -5.04 -16.82 -0.17
CA THR A 57 -3.87 -16.62 0.70
C THR A 57 -3.58 -15.14 0.92
N HIS A 58 -2.80 -14.84 1.96
CA HIS A 58 -2.25 -13.51 2.18
C HIS A 58 -1.52 -12.93 0.95
N ILE A 59 -0.87 -13.79 0.15
CA ILE A 59 -0.15 -13.38 -1.06
C ILE A 59 -1.12 -12.95 -2.15
N ASP A 60 -2.23 -13.68 -2.32
CA ASP A 60 -3.29 -13.32 -3.28
C ASP A 60 -3.85 -11.94 -2.96
N GLY A 61 -4.01 -11.62 -1.68
CA GLY A 61 -4.48 -10.31 -1.28
C GLY A 61 -3.54 -9.15 -1.57
N LYS A 62 -2.23 -9.38 -1.56
CA LYS A 62 -1.26 -8.39 -2.02
C LYS A 62 -1.34 -8.16 -3.52
N PHE A 63 -1.44 -9.23 -4.31
CA PHE A 63 -1.57 -9.11 -5.76
C PHE A 63 -2.85 -8.36 -6.13
N GLU A 64 -3.97 -8.69 -5.48
CA GLU A 64 -5.23 -8.00 -5.70
C GLU A 64 -5.15 -6.53 -5.26
N ALA A 65 -4.49 -6.21 -4.14
CA ALA A 65 -4.27 -4.84 -3.71
C ALA A 65 -3.47 -4.02 -4.75
N ILE A 66 -2.40 -4.60 -5.29
CA ILE A 66 -1.59 -3.98 -6.35
C ILE A 66 -2.41 -3.81 -7.63
N PHE A 67 -3.19 -4.82 -8.01
CA PHE A 67 -4.04 -4.77 -9.19
C PHE A 67 -5.09 -3.65 -9.09
N ILE A 68 -5.76 -3.54 -7.93
CA ILE A 68 -6.70 -2.45 -7.64
C ILE A 68 -5.99 -1.10 -7.69
N ALA A 69 -4.82 -0.96 -7.05
CA ALA A 69 -4.03 0.26 -7.09
C ALA A 69 -3.73 0.70 -8.54
N LEU A 70 -3.27 -0.23 -9.38
CA LEU A 70 -2.97 0.04 -10.79
C LEU A 70 -4.21 0.47 -11.59
N ASN A 71 -5.35 -0.19 -11.38
CA ASN A 71 -6.60 0.18 -12.04
C ASN A 71 -7.06 1.60 -11.64
N GLN A 72 -6.97 1.93 -10.35
CA GLN A 72 -7.38 3.23 -9.83
C GLN A 72 -6.44 4.35 -10.28
N LEU A 73 -5.14 4.07 -10.37
CA LEU A 73 -4.15 4.97 -10.97
C LEU A 73 -4.45 5.17 -12.46
N SER A 74 -4.68 4.10 -13.21
CA SER A 74 -4.97 4.18 -14.65
C SER A 74 -6.20 5.05 -14.96
N ALA A 75 -7.23 4.98 -14.11
CA ALA A 75 -8.42 5.83 -14.20
C ALA A 75 -8.17 7.31 -13.84
N ARG A 76 -7.05 7.64 -13.18
CA ARG A 76 -6.71 8.97 -12.63
C ARG A 76 -5.36 9.50 -13.11
N LYS A 77 -4.89 9.08 -14.29
CA LYS A 77 -3.56 9.44 -14.84
C LYS A 77 -3.23 10.93 -14.84
N ASN A 78 -4.24 11.81 -14.87
CA ASN A 78 -4.06 13.26 -14.87
C ASN A 78 -3.84 13.88 -13.48
N TYR A 79 -3.99 13.11 -12.39
CA TYR A 79 -3.93 13.61 -11.01
C TYR A 79 -2.56 13.39 -10.35
N TYR A 80 -1.61 12.77 -11.04
CA TYR A 80 -0.27 12.52 -10.53
C TYR A 80 0.75 12.57 -11.67
N SER A 81 1.97 13.01 -11.37
CA SER A 81 3.09 13.03 -12.31
C SER A 81 4.00 11.82 -12.13
N ARG A 82 4.17 11.37 -10.89
CA ARG A 82 4.96 10.20 -10.50
C ARG A 82 4.26 9.48 -9.37
N THR A 83 4.31 8.15 -9.38
CA THR A 83 3.68 7.31 -8.36
C THR A 83 4.59 6.16 -7.99
N VAL A 84 4.60 5.83 -6.70
CA VAL A 84 5.24 4.63 -6.17
C VAL A 84 4.19 3.78 -5.45
N ILE A 85 4.21 2.47 -5.69
CA ILE A 85 3.40 1.50 -4.94
C ILE A 85 4.30 0.89 -3.87
N LEU A 86 3.90 1.03 -2.61
CA LEU A 86 4.63 0.58 -1.43
C LEU A 86 3.87 -0.59 -0.78
N SER A 87 4.30 -1.82 -1.08
CA SER A 87 3.74 -3.03 -0.51
C SER A 87 4.17 -3.24 0.94
N ASP A 88 3.24 -3.71 1.78
CA ASP A 88 3.43 -3.97 3.21
C ASP A 88 3.89 -2.74 3.99
N SER A 89 3.53 -1.56 3.50
CA SER A 89 3.85 -0.29 4.13
C SER A 89 2.62 0.32 4.77
N LYS A 90 2.83 0.94 5.93
CA LYS A 90 1.80 1.77 6.57
C LYS A 90 2.04 3.23 6.16
N PRO A 91 0.97 4.03 5.97
CA PRO A 91 1.12 5.46 5.82
C PRO A 91 1.79 6.05 7.07
N ALA A 92 2.56 7.13 6.89
CA ALA A 92 3.28 7.79 7.98
C ALA A 92 2.35 8.44 9.02
N SER A 93 1.12 8.78 8.63
CA SER A 93 0.05 9.17 9.54
C SER A 93 -0.66 7.92 10.06
N ASN A 94 -0.65 7.75 11.38
CA ASN A 94 -1.68 6.98 12.04
C ASN A 94 -3.01 7.71 11.81
N GLU A 95 -3.72 7.38 10.74
CA GLU A 95 -5.13 7.75 10.57
C GLU A 95 -5.95 6.48 10.40
N PRO A 96 -7.20 6.50 10.88
CA PRO A 96 -7.76 5.54 11.86
C PRO A 96 -7.76 4.06 11.45
#